data_AF-A0A7G5FG04-F1
#
_entry.id   AF-A0A7G5FG04-F1
#
_cell.length_a   1.000
_cell.length_b   1.000
_cell.length_c   1.000
_cell.angle_alpha   90.00
_cell.angle_beta   90.00
_cell.angle_gamma   90.00
#
_symmetry.space_group_name_H-M   'P 1'
#
loop_
_entity.id
_entity.type
_entity.pdbx_description
1 polymer ?
#
loop_
_entity_poly.entity_id
_entity_poly.type
_entity_poly.pdbx_seq_one_letter_code
_entity_poly.pdbx_strand_id
1 'polypeptide(L)'
;MAGSHTIEPEVHNGVSTLDEPSAAWGWHDIGRGPTQIAGWISVAFLLGMNFGNHRGHVETIWLCAIAALIAIGLLIQLFQPKLSQVRTVTAHNKAEGHVEPHWTYEQQTLQGSHANLTDAQLRALNVDPSTVKGELN
;
A
#
# COMPACT_ATOMS: atom_id res chain seq x y z
N MET A 1 15.76 33.64 -1.95
CA MET A 1 14.94 32.52 -1.45
C MET A 1 13.83 32.29 -2.45
N ALA A 2 13.99 31.33 -3.37
CA ALA A 2 12.91 30.96 -4.28
C ALA A 2 11.85 30.21 -3.48
N GLY A 3 10.61 30.70 -3.50
CA GLY A 3 9.49 30.03 -2.83
C GLY A 3 9.36 28.61 -3.36
N SER A 4 9.32 27.65 -2.44
CA SER A 4 8.92 26.28 -2.74
C SER A 4 7.57 26.31 -3.45
N HIS A 5 7.50 25.80 -4.68
CA HIS A 5 6.26 25.60 -5.44
C HIS A 5 5.63 24.23 -5.15
N THR A 6 6.07 23.56 -4.09
CA THR A 6 5.44 22.33 -3.62
C THR A 6 4.13 22.71 -2.95
N ILE A 7 3.03 22.24 -3.53
CA ILE A 7 1.70 22.34 -2.92
C ILE A 7 1.74 21.48 -1.66
N GLU A 8 1.56 22.11 -0.51
CA GLU A 8 1.46 21.38 0.74
C GLU A 8 0.14 20.55 0.72
N PRO A 9 0.19 19.24 0.99
CA PRO A 9 -1.00 18.43 1.09
C PRO A 9 -1.86 18.93 2.24
N GLU A 10 -3.08 19.35 1.92
CA GLU A 10 -4.12 19.56 2.91
C GLU A 10 -5.04 18.35 2.91
N VAL A 11 -5.50 17.92 4.09
CA VAL A 11 -6.42 16.78 4.22
C VAL A 11 -7.77 17.31 4.67
N HIS A 12 -8.77 17.11 3.81
CA HIS A 12 -10.15 17.54 4.03
C HIS A 12 -11.03 16.29 4.05
N ASN A 13 -11.79 16.09 5.15
CA ASN A 13 -12.67 14.93 5.33
C ASN A 13 -12.00 13.57 5.04
N GLY A 14 -10.73 13.41 5.42
CA GLY A 14 -9.99 12.17 5.20
C GLY A 14 -9.44 11.95 3.77
N VAL A 15 -9.62 12.90 2.86
CA VAL A 15 -9.06 12.89 1.49
C VAL A 15 -8.00 13.98 1.36
N SER A 16 -6.84 13.65 0.80
CA SER A 16 -5.78 14.65 0.57
C SER A 16 -6.01 15.43 -0.72
N THR A 17 -5.65 16.71 -0.74
CA THR A 17 -5.56 17.51 -1.97
C THR A 17 -4.55 16.96 -2.98
N LEU A 18 -3.64 16.07 -2.55
CA LEU A 18 -2.77 15.31 -3.45
C LEU A 18 -3.51 14.16 -4.17
N ASP A 19 -4.46 13.52 -3.49
CA ASP A 19 -5.26 12.44 -4.09
C ASP A 19 -6.36 13.02 -4.98
N GLU A 20 -6.99 14.13 -4.55
CA GLU A 20 -8.06 14.81 -5.26
C GLU A 20 -7.98 16.34 -5.04
N PRO A 21 -7.72 17.16 -6.08
CA PRO A 21 -7.54 18.61 -5.95
C PRO A 21 -8.76 19.34 -5.39
N SER A 22 -9.96 18.76 -5.57
CA SER A 22 -11.20 19.31 -5.05
C SER A 22 -11.58 18.78 -3.67
N ALA A 23 -10.70 18.07 -2.95
CA ALA A 23 -10.98 17.57 -1.59
C ALA A 23 -11.51 18.67 -0.64
N ALA A 24 -11.11 19.93 -0.83
CA ALA A 24 -11.56 21.07 -0.03
C ALA A 24 -12.98 21.60 -0.36
N TRP A 25 -13.54 21.33 -1.55
CA TRP A 25 -14.78 21.96 -2.04
C TRP A 25 -15.69 21.05 -2.88
N GLY A 26 -15.26 19.83 -3.15
CA GLY A 26 -15.95 18.83 -3.94
C GLY A 26 -16.73 17.83 -3.08
N TRP A 27 -17.30 16.83 -3.74
CA TRP A 27 -18.20 15.83 -3.13
C TRP A 27 -17.44 14.58 -2.70
N HIS A 28 -16.15 14.74 -2.40
CA HIS A 28 -15.24 13.65 -2.15
C HIS A 28 -15.35 13.21 -0.69
N ASP A 29 -15.46 11.89 -0.51
CA ASP A 29 -15.81 11.20 0.74
C ASP A 29 -17.25 11.44 1.26
N ILE A 30 -18.24 10.95 0.49
CA ILE A 30 -19.63 10.74 0.96
C ILE A 30 -19.69 9.87 2.23
N GLY A 31 -18.61 9.18 2.58
CA GLY A 31 -18.52 8.37 3.78
C GLY A 31 -19.33 7.07 3.69
N ARG A 32 -19.04 6.18 4.63
CA ARG A 32 -19.65 4.85 4.65
C ARG A 32 -21.12 4.87 5.06
N GLY A 33 -21.49 5.74 6.00
CA GLY A 33 -22.85 5.84 6.54
C GLY A 33 -23.89 6.15 5.46
N PRO A 34 -23.76 7.29 4.74
CA PRO A 34 -24.71 7.65 3.68
C PRO A 34 -24.77 6.61 2.57
N THR A 35 -23.63 6.02 2.18
CA THR A 35 -23.57 4.93 1.20
C THR A 35 -24.38 3.71 1.64
N GLN A 36 -24.25 3.30 2.91
CA GLN A 36 -25.01 2.18 3.48
C GLN A 36 -26.51 2.46 3.50
N ILE A 37 -26.92 3.65 3.94
CA ILE A 37 -28.34 4.05 3.98
C ILE A 37 -28.94 4.04 2.57
N ALA A 38 -28.29 4.69 1.61
CA ALA A 38 -28.76 4.75 0.23
C ALA A 38 -28.87 3.34 -0.38
N GLY A 39 -27.84 2.51 -0.19
CA GLY A 39 -27.84 1.14 -0.70
C GLY A 39 -28.96 0.28 -0.12
N TRP A 40 -29.18 0.32 1.19
CA TRP A 40 -30.26 -0.47 1.82
C TRP A 40 -31.65 0.03 1.43
N ILE A 41 -31.83 1.34 1.22
CA ILE A 41 -33.06 1.89 0.64
C ILE A 41 -33.28 1.32 -0.77
N SER A 42 -32.24 1.26 -1.61
CA SER A 42 -32.34 0.66 -2.95
C SER A 42 -32.71 -0.83 -2.89
N VAL A 43 -32.13 -1.61 -1.97
CA VAL A 43 -32.49 -3.02 -1.76
C VAL A 43 -33.97 -3.16 -1.37
N ALA A 44 -34.42 -2.37 -0.39
CA ALA A 44 -35.82 -2.38 0.05
C ALA A 44 -36.79 -2.02 -1.09
N PHE A 45 -36.42 -1.03 -1.92
CA PHE A 45 -37.22 -0.61 -3.07
C PHE A 45 -37.32 -1.71 -4.12
N LEU A 46 -36.20 -2.34 -4.51
CA LEU A 46 -36.18 -3.45 -5.47
C LEU A 46 -37.01 -4.65 -5.00
N LEU A 47 -36.95 -4.98 -3.71
CA LEU A 47 -37.79 -6.04 -3.15
C LEU A 47 -39.27 -5.62 -3.14
N GLY A 48 -39.56 -4.37 -2.80
CA GLY A 48 -40.90 -3.79 -2.86
C GLY A 48 -41.54 -3.84 -4.25
N MET A 49 -40.74 -3.69 -5.31
CA MET A 49 -41.22 -3.79 -6.70
C MET A 49 -41.76 -5.17 -7.09
N ASN A 50 -41.54 -6.22 -6.28
CA ASN A 50 -42.13 -7.53 -6.53
C ASN A 50 -43.64 -7.59 -6.19
N PHE A 51 -44.13 -6.62 -5.42
CA PHE A 51 -45.55 -6.52 -5.08
C PHE A 51 -46.28 -5.70 -6.15
N GLY A 52 -46.97 -6.39 -7.06
CA GLY A 52 -47.66 -5.74 -8.17
C GLY A 52 -48.31 -6.73 -9.13
N ASN A 53 -48.75 -6.25 -10.29
CA ASN A 53 -49.43 -7.05 -11.31
C ASN A 53 -48.43 -7.84 -12.20
N HIS A 54 -47.43 -8.49 -11.60
CA HIS A 54 -46.43 -9.27 -12.33
C HIS A 54 -46.97 -10.69 -12.58
N ARG A 55 -47.15 -11.05 -13.86
CA ARG A 55 -47.59 -12.40 -14.25
C ARG A 55 -46.41 -13.33 -14.55
N GLY A 56 -45.30 -12.77 -15.01
CA GLY A 56 -44.08 -13.49 -15.35
C GLY A 56 -43.06 -13.44 -14.22
N HIS A 57 -42.36 -14.54 -13.98
CA HIS A 57 -41.34 -14.64 -12.92
C HIS A 57 -39.97 -14.11 -13.33
N VAL A 58 -39.75 -13.83 -14.61
CA VAL A 58 -38.45 -13.34 -15.11
C VAL A 58 -38.07 -12.03 -14.43
N GLU A 59 -39.02 -11.10 -14.31
CA GLU A 59 -38.81 -9.83 -13.64
C GLU A 59 -38.47 -10.01 -12.15
N THR A 60 -39.21 -10.86 -11.45
CA THR A 60 -38.93 -11.21 -10.04
C THR A 60 -37.53 -11.76 -9.84
N ILE A 61 -37.09 -12.66 -10.74
CA ILE A 61 -35.73 -13.23 -10.68
C ILE A 61 -34.68 -12.13 -10.82
N TRP A 62 -34.84 -11.21 -11.76
CA TRP A 62 -33.91 -10.10 -11.96
C TRP A 62 -33.90 -9.11 -10.79
N LEU A 63 -35.07 -8.71 -10.28
CA LEU A 63 -35.18 -7.81 -9.12
C LEU A 63 -34.51 -8.43 -7.89
N CYS A 64 -34.79 -9.71 -7.60
CA CYS A 64 -34.17 -10.43 -6.49
C CYS A 64 -32.65 -10.59 -6.69
N ALA A 65 -32.18 -10.90 -7.89
CA ALA A 65 -30.76 -11.06 -8.18
C ALA A 65 -29.98 -9.75 -7.98
N ILE A 66 -30.50 -8.63 -8.50
CA ILE A 66 -29.89 -7.31 -8.35
C ILE A 66 -29.93 -6.87 -6.88
N ALA A 67 -31.05 -7.07 -6.18
CA ALA A 67 -31.16 -6.76 -4.76
C ALA A 67 -30.14 -7.55 -3.93
N ALA A 68 -29.96 -8.85 -4.21
CA ALA A 68 -28.97 -9.69 -3.56
C ALA A 68 -27.54 -9.21 -3.83
N LEU A 69 -27.22 -8.85 -5.08
CA LEU A 69 -25.92 -8.33 -5.46
C LEU A 69 -25.56 -7.04 -4.71
N ILE A 70 -26.50 -6.09 -4.65
CA ILE A 70 -26.31 -4.83 -3.91
C ILE A 70 -26.14 -5.12 -2.41
N ALA A 71 -26.99 -5.96 -1.82
CA ALA A 71 -26.89 -6.31 -0.40
C ALA A 71 -25.54 -6.95 -0.06
N ILE A 72 -25.05 -7.89 -0.89
CA ILE A 72 -23.72 -8.50 -0.70
C ILE A 72 -22.62 -7.43 -0.80
N GLY A 73 -22.68 -6.53 -1.78
CA GLY A 73 -21.72 -5.43 -1.92
C GLY A 73 -21.68 -4.53 -0.68
N LEU A 74 -22.85 -4.19 -0.12
CA LEU A 74 -22.96 -3.41 1.11
C LEU A 74 -22.38 -4.15 2.32
N LEU A 75 -22.61 -5.46 2.45
CA LEU A 75 -22.04 -6.26 3.52
C LEU A 75 -20.50 -6.32 3.41
N ILE A 76 -19.96 -6.51 2.21
CA ILE A 76 -18.51 -6.47 1.97
C ILE A 76 -17.95 -5.09 2.37
N GLN A 77 -18.62 -4.01 1.96
CA GLN A 77 -18.21 -2.65 2.32
C GLN A 77 -18.40 -2.36 3.82
N LEU A 78 -19.34 -3.01 4.51
CA LEU A 78 -19.56 -2.84 5.95
C LEU A 78 -18.50 -3.56 6.77
N PHE A 79 -18.21 -4.81 6.42
CA PHE A 79 -17.26 -5.62 7.17
C PHE A 79 -15.81 -5.39 6.77
N GLN A 80 -15.56 -4.83 5.57
CA GLN A 80 -14.22 -4.62 5.01
C GLN A 80 -13.28 -5.79 5.34
N PRO A 81 -13.60 -7.00 4.88
CA PRO A 81 -12.75 -8.16 5.16
C PRO A 81 -11.34 -7.83 4.70
N LYS A 82 -10.40 -7.72 5.66
CA LYS A 82 -9.00 -7.47 5.36
C LYS A 82 -8.43 -8.74 4.75
N LEU A 83 -8.41 -8.80 3.43
CA LEU A 83 -7.66 -9.83 2.70
C LEU A 83 -6.17 -9.73 3.08
N SER A 84 -5.39 -10.77 2.82
CA SER A 84 -3.94 -10.77 3.09
C SER A 84 -3.28 -9.57 2.41
N GLN A 85 -2.98 -8.53 3.18
CA GLN A 85 -2.30 -7.33 2.70
C GLN A 85 -0.79 -7.60 2.78
N VAL A 86 -0.11 -7.64 1.64
CA VAL A 86 1.36 -7.67 1.62
C VAL A 86 1.84 -6.28 1.99
N ARG A 87 2.27 -6.08 3.24
CA ARG A 87 2.98 -4.87 3.64
C ARG A 87 4.44 -5.00 3.23
N THR A 88 4.83 -4.28 2.19
CA THR A 88 6.25 -4.04 1.91
C THR A 88 6.78 -3.13 3.01
N VAL A 89 7.64 -3.66 3.89
CA VAL A 89 8.34 -2.86 4.89
C VAL A 89 9.33 -1.97 4.15
N THR A 90 8.99 -0.69 3.96
CA THR A 90 9.87 0.32 3.33
C THR A 90 10.93 0.84 4.29
N ALA A 91 10.86 0.47 5.58
CA ALA A 91 11.84 0.86 6.55
C ALA A 91 13.12 0.01 6.41
N HIS A 92 14.17 0.60 5.85
CA HIS A 92 15.55 0.12 5.99
C HIS A 92 16.11 0.42 7.40
N ASN A 93 15.26 0.36 8.43
CA ASN A 93 15.73 0.61 9.79
C ASN A 93 16.58 -0.56 10.25
N LYS A 94 17.77 -0.24 10.75
CA LYS A 94 18.65 -1.23 11.37
C LYS A 94 18.01 -1.71 12.68
N ALA A 95 18.30 -2.95 13.08
CA ALA A 95 17.80 -3.49 14.35
C ALA A 95 18.35 -2.68 15.54
N GLU A 96 17.59 -2.64 16.65
CA GLU A 96 18.04 -1.99 17.88
C GLU A 96 19.34 -2.65 18.36
N GLY A 97 20.39 -1.84 18.56
CA GLY A 97 21.74 -2.32 18.87
C GLY A 97 22.63 -2.62 17.66
N HIS A 98 22.21 -2.33 16.42
CA HIS A 98 23.10 -2.37 15.26
C HIS A 98 24.23 -1.35 15.40
N VAL A 99 25.45 -1.84 15.54
CA VAL A 99 26.67 -1.04 15.45
C VAL A 99 27.16 -1.14 14.01
N GLU A 100 27.31 -0.01 13.34
CA GLU A 100 27.85 0.00 11.99
C GLU A 100 29.34 -0.42 12.01
N PRO A 101 29.76 -1.31 11.09
CA PRO A 101 31.16 -1.61 10.90
C PRO A 101 31.95 -0.34 10.61
N HIS A 102 33.18 -0.24 11.13
CA HIS A 102 34.04 0.89 10.80
C HIS A 102 34.66 0.67 9.41
N TRP A 103 33.86 0.94 8.37
CA TRP A 103 34.14 0.61 6.96
C TRP A 103 35.54 1.01 6.50
N THR A 104 35.99 2.21 6.86
CA THR A 104 37.31 2.72 6.47
C THR A 104 38.45 1.89 7.07
N TYR A 105 38.30 1.46 8.33
CA TYR A 105 39.30 0.64 9.00
C TYR A 105 39.28 -0.80 8.46
N GLU A 106 38.09 -1.37 8.29
CA GLU A 106 37.94 -2.72 7.73
C GLU A 106 38.47 -2.80 6.29
N GLN A 107 38.24 -1.78 5.47
CA GLN A 107 38.78 -1.72 4.12
C GLN A 107 40.31 -1.61 4.12
N GLN A 108 40.88 -0.75 4.97
CA GLN A 108 42.33 -0.58 5.07
C GLN A 108 43.04 -1.82 5.61
N THR A 109 42.42 -2.52 6.56
CA THR A 109 42.98 -3.72 7.19
C THR A 109 42.58 -5.01 6.49
N LEU A 110 41.73 -4.94 5.45
CA LEU A 110 41.13 -6.08 4.75
C LEU A 110 40.47 -7.06 5.74
N GLN A 111 39.68 -6.53 6.68
CA GLN A 111 38.95 -7.30 7.70
C GLN A 111 37.44 -7.23 7.48
N GLY A 112 36.67 -8.01 8.27
CA GLY A 112 35.22 -7.99 8.26
C GLY A 112 34.64 -8.31 6.87
N SER A 113 33.87 -7.38 6.32
CA SER A 113 33.27 -7.53 4.98
C SER A 113 34.30 -7.61 3.84
N HIS A 114 35.55 -7.20 4.09
CA HIS A 114 36.66 -7.18 3.14
C HIS A 114 37.67 -8.31 3.36
N ALA A 115 37.40 -9.26 4.27
CA ALA A 115 38.34 -10.34 4.61
C ALA A 115 38.51 -11.38 3.50
N ASN A 116 37.47 -11.61 2.70
CA ASN A 116 37.43 -12.68 1.70
C ASN A 116 37.21 -12.11 0.28
N LEU A 117 37.94 -11.05 -0.05
CA LEU A 117 37.87 -10.46 -1.39
C LEU A 117 38.57 -11.34 -2.41
N THR A 118 37.93 -11.47 -3.58
CA THR A 118 38.56 -12.10 -4.74
C THR A 118 39.69 -11.24 -5.30
N ASP A 119 40.60 -11.86 -6.06
CA ASP A 119 41.74 -11.16 -6.69
C ASP A 119 41.31 -10.04 -7.64
N ALA A 120 40.10 -10.12 -8.20
CA ALA A 120 39.52 -9.06 -9.00
C ALA A 120 39.02 -7.89 -8.13
N GLN A 121 38.40 -8.19 -6.99
CA GLN A 121 37.93 -7.18 -6.02
C GLN A 121 39.09 -6.47 -5.32
N LEU A 122 40.16 -7.18 -4.96
CA LEU A 122 41.38 -6.57 -4.41
C LEU A 122 41.99 -5.57 -5.40
N ARG A 123 42.09 -5.94 -6.68
CA ARG A 123 42.58 -5.03 -7.72
C ARG A 123 41.67 -3.83 -7.94
N ALA A 124 40.35 -3.99 -7.81
CA ALA A 124 39.41 -2.87 -7.87
C ALA A 124 39.61 -1.85 -6.72
N LEU A 125 40.17 -2.30 -5.59
CA LEU A 125 40.58 -1.46 -4.47
C LEU A 125 42.02 -0.94 -4.60
N ASN A 126 42.67 -1.15 -5.75
CA ASN A 126 44.10 -0.85 -5.96
C ASN A 126 45.04 -1.61 -5.01
N VAL A 127 44.63 -2.78 -4.54
CA VAL A 127 45.45 -3.69 -3.73
C VAL A 127 45.94 -4.83 -4.64
N ASP A 128 47.25 -5.09 -4.62
CA ASP A 128 47.83 -6.23 -5.33
C ASP A 128 47.50 -7.53 -4.56
N PRO A 129 46.82 -8.51 -5.16
CA PRO A 129 46.50 -9.77 -4.50
C PRO A 129 47.72 -10.52 -3.96
N SER A 130 48.90 -10.33 -4.57
CA SER A 130 50.14 -10.98 -4.15
C SER A 130 50.68 -10.47 -2.80
N THR A 131 50.35 -9.24 -2.39
CA THR A 131 50.81 -8.67 -1.11
C THR A 131 49.99 -9.13 0.08
N VAL A 132 48.78 -9.68 -0.16
CA VAL A 132 47.83 -10.12 0.87
C VAL A 132 47.94 -11.63 1.12
N LYS A 133 48.13 -12.43 0.07
CA LYS A 133 48.23 -13.90 0.16
C LYS A 133 49.57 -14.42 0.70
N GLY A 134 50.46 -13.53 1.16
CA GLY A 134 51.85 -13.85 1.52
C GLY A 134 52.07 -14.53 2.88
N GLU A 135 51.06 -14.69 3.73
CA GLU A 135 51.26 -15.19 5.12
C GLU A 135 50.60 -16.55 5.43
N LEU A 136 50.20 -17.32 4.43
CA LEU A 136 49.70 -18.68 4.64
C LEU A 136 50.45 -19.68 3.74
N ASN A 137 51.64 -20.08 4.21
CA ASN A 137 52.24 -21.38 3.93
C ASN A 137 52.15 -22.24 5.18
#